data_AF-A0A8H6Q429-F1
#
_entry.id   AF-A0A8H6Q429-F1
#
_cell.length_a   1.000
_cell.length_b   1.000
_cell.length_c   1.000
_cell.angle_alpha   90.00
_cell.angle_beta   90.00
_cell.angle_gamma   90.00
#
_symmetry.space_group_name_H-M   'P 1'
#
loop_
_entity.id
_entity.type
_entity.pdbx_description
1 polymer ?
#
loop_
_entity_poly.entity_id
_entity_poly.type
_entity_poly.pdbx_seq_one_letter_code
_entity_poly.pdbx_strand_id
1 'polypeptide(L)'
;MAPSEHENAQNDTEIEPKGRAEELPEFSPSQITLDTFNDLLARYPTTVETVIRRKETAKALKAATAREKKTRAKEKNDEVQPTLTAAEKLYIDRQVRAYLALDGFRYGTLPARVRERATATAAAAAKADVGGYLEKDELVQLMEWKLKHGVYRPTLLGLVRSNPAELIRRTTASAFATVPVSDPTGELAFADAESEVFVLDSAFPKQSLDALTSPLRGVGPATASLILSVATESAPFYSDDVFLWLCVGIFPFAPAAAAEEGGASKRVRPNGELNVKYNLHEYRLLWEAVQRLRTRLAARSSDANADPVSCADVEKVAFVLRHIDASGYSVGDGPASAQEVEGTKRKPDQDVQAGEERSERSSKRRR
;
A
#
# COMPACT_ATOMS: atom_id res chain seq x y z
N MET A 1 -13.13 -14.04 -79.26
CA MET A 1 -13.50 -15.47 -79.11
C MET A 1 -13.30 -15.82 -77.65
N ALA A 2 -14.39 -16.09 -76.93
CA ALA A 2 -14.31 -16.84 -75.67
C ALA A 2 -13.95 -18.30 -75.98
N PRO A 3 -13.37 -19.02 -75.01
CA PRO A 3 -14.20 -20.04 -74.39
C PRO A 3 -14.07 -20.10 -72.85
N SER A 4 -15.11 -20.72 -72.30
CA SER A 4 -15.40 -21.05 -70.91
C SER A 4 -14.45 -22.06 -70.29
N GLU A 5 -14.31 -22.02 -68.95
CA GLU A 5 -14.26 -23.23 -68.11
C GLU A 5 -14.77 -22.89 -66.70
N HIS A 6 -15.78 -23.66 -66.26
CA HIS A 6 -16.31 -23.73 -64.91
C HIS A 6 -15.36 -24.57 -64.05
N GLU A 7 -15.08 -24.19 -62.80
CA GLU A 7 -15.17 -25.10 -61.64
C GLU A 7 -14.81 -24.43 -60.29
N ASN A 8 -15.47 -24.94 -59.25
CA ASN A 8 -15.17 -24.88 -57.82
C ASN A 8 -15.18 -23.54 -57.07
N ALA A 9 -16.37 -23.22 -56.55
CA ALA A 9 -16.55 -22.41 -55.36
C ALA A 9 -16.29 -23.24 -54.10
N GLN A 10 -15.07 -23.16 -53.58
CA GLN A 10 -14.73 -23.47 -52.19
C GLN A 10 -13.37 -22.81 -51.91
N ASN A 11 -13.37 -21.72 -51.16
CA ASN A 11 -12.17 -21.22 -50.51
C ASN A 11 -12.56 -20.60 -49.16
N ASP A 12 -12.44 -21.45 -48.15
CA ASP A 12 -11.88 -21.18 -46.83
C ASP A 12 -11.73 -19.70 -46.49
N THR A 13 -12.69 -19.19 -45.72
CA THR A 13 -12.45 -18.03 -44.87
C THR A 13 -11.70 -18.55 -43.66
N GLU A 14 -10.37 -18.44 -43.72
CA GLU A 14 -9.48 -18.56 -42.57
C GLU A 14 -10.01 -17.67 -41.44
N ILE A 15 -10.54 -18.32 -40.40
CA ILE A 15 -10.77 -17.69 -39.11
C ILE A 15 -9.39 -17.53 -38.49
N GLU A 16 -8.76 -16.38 -38.70
CA GLU A 16 -7.61 -15.99 -37.89
C GLU A 16 -8.03 -16.04 -36.40
N PRO A 17 -7.34 -16.81 -35.55
CA PRO A 17 -7.61 -16.76 -34.13
C PRO A 17 -7.09 -15.41 -33.66
N LYS A 18 -8.01 -14.48 -33.40
CA LYS A 18 -7.74 -13.30 -32.57
C LYS A 18 -7.14 -13.82 -31.28
N GLY A 19 -5.82 -13.74 -31.18
CA GLY A 19 -5.09 -13.89 -29.93
C GLY A 19 -5.75 -12.92 -28.98
N ARG A 20 -6.50 -13.47 -28.02
CA ARG A 20 -7.03 -12.75 -26.88
C ARG A 20 -5.78 -12.32 -26.13
N ALA A 21 -5.27 -11.13 -26.44
CA ALA A 21 -4.27 -10.49 -25.61
C ALA A 21 -4.88 -10.51 -24.21
N GLU A 22 -4.28 -11.30 -23.32
CA GLU A 22 -4.69 -11.32 -21.93
C GLU A 22 -4.60 -9.87 -21.45
N GLU A 23 -5.75 -9.23 -21.26
CA GLU A 23 -5.84 -7.87 -20.72
C GLU A 23 -5.19 -7.91 -19.35
N LEU A 24 -3.91 -7.52 -19.32
CA LEU A 24 -3.16 -7.41 -18.09
C LEU A 24 -3.92 -6.44 -17.16
N PRO A 25 -3.95 -6.72 -15.85
CA PRO A 25 -4.87 -6.02 -14.97
C PRO A 25 -4.59 -4.52 -14.90
N GLU A 26 -5.67 -3.75 -14.82
CA GLU A 26 -5.72 -2.28 -14.77
C GLU A 26 -4.74 -1.62 -13.78
N PHE A 27 -4.26 -2.36 -12.77
CA PHE A 27 -3.47 -1.84 -11.65
C PHE A 27 -1.95 -2.07 -11.75
N SER A 28 -1.46 -2.68 -12.84
CA SER A 28 -0.02 -2.83 -13.03
C SER A 28 0.67 -1.45 -13.09
N PRO A 29 1.80 -1.21 -12.38
CA PRO A 29 2.50 0.07 -12.39
C PRO A 29 2.88 0.59 -13.79
N SER A 30 3.13 -0.32 -14.74
CA SER A 30 3.48 0.01 -16.12
C SER A 30 2.26 0.36 -16.99
N GLN A 31 1.05 -0.01 -16.57
CA GLN A 31 -0.17 0.09 -17.40
C GLN A 31 -1.25 0.98 -16.81
N ILE A 32 -1.31 1.15 -15.48
CA ILE A 32 -2.33 1.95 -14.81
C ILE A 32 -2.44 3.34 -15.43
N THR A 33 -3.66 3.72 -15.81
CA THR A 33 -3.94 5.02 -16.43
C THR A 33 -4.00 6.13 -15.38
N LEU A 34 -3.90 7.38 -15.81
CA LEU A 34 -4.08 8.52 -14.90
C LEU A 34 -5.52 8.57 -14.34
N ASP A 35 -6.52 8.21 -15.15
CA ASP A 35 -7.92 8.16 -14.74
C ASP A 35 -8.14 7.09 -13.66
N THR A 36 -7.71 5.85 -13.91
CA THR A 36 -7.75 4.77 -12.91
C THR A 36 -7.02 5.17 -11.63
N PHE A 37 -5.84 5.81 -11.75
CA PHE A 37 -5.06 6.27 -10.60
C PHE A 37 -5.85 7.29 -9.77
N ASN A 38 -6.48 8.28 -10.41
CA ASN A 38 -7.28 9.31 -9.76
C ASN A 38 -8.56 8.72 -9.13
N ASP A 39 -9.21 7.76 -9.79
CA ASP A 39 -10.36 7.05 -9.25
C ASP A 39 -10.01 6.25 -7.99
N LEU A 40 -8.84 5.60 -7.96
CA LEU A 40 -8.33 4.94 -6.76
C LEU A 40 -7.98 5.95 -5.67
N LEU A 41 -7.33 7.06 -6.03
CA LEU A 41 -6.97 8.11 -5.09
C LEU A 41 -8.20 8.71 -4.40
N ALA A 42 -9.28 8.95 -5.14
CA ALA A 42 -10.54 9.46 -4.62
C ALA A 42 -11.19 8.52 -3.59
N ARG A 43 -10.88 7.23 -3.63
CA ARG A 43 -11.39 6.22 -2.68
C ARG A 43 -10.60 6.13 -1.38
N TYR A 44 -9.42 6.76 -1.30
CA TYR A 44 -8.56 6.68 -0.12
C TYR A 44 -9.28 7.04 1.19
N PRO A 45 -10.03 8.15 1.31
CA PRO A 45 -10.68 8.54 2.57
C PRO A 45 -11.66 7.47 3.10
N THR A 46 -12.49 6.90 2.23
CA THR A 46 -13.44 5.85 2.58
C THR A 46 -12.73 4.53 2.91
N THR A 47 -11.67 4.21 2.14
CA THR A 47 -10.89 2.98 2.33
C THR A 47 -10.20 2.99 3.69
N VAL A 48 -9.51 4.08 4.03
CA VAL A 48 -8.77 4.18 5.29
C VAL A 48 -9.70 4.15 6.51
N GLU A 49 -10.86 4.81 6.44
CA GLU A 49 -11.86 4.70 7.51
C GLU A 49 -12.33 3.24 7.68
N THR A 50 -12.67 2.58 6.58
CA THR A 50 -13.19 1.19 6.58
C THR A 50 -12.15 0.21 7.12
N VAL A 51 -10.90 0.30 6.66
CA VAL A 51 -9.79 -0.57 7.11
C VAL A 51 -9.55 -0.42 8.61
N ILE A 52 -9.49 0.82 9.11
CA ILE A 52 -9.23 1.07 10.53
C ILE A 52 -10.42 0.62 11.39
N ARG A 53 -11.65 0.87 10.94
CA ARG A 53 -12.86 0.37 11.60
C ARG A 53 -12.87 -1.15 11.67
N ARG A 54 -12.54 -1.86 10.58
CA ARG A 54 -12.40 -3.34 10.56
C ARG A 54 -11.33 -3.81 11.55
N LYS A 55 -10.16 -3.15 11.58
CA LYS A 55 -9.06 -3.48 12.50
C LYS A 55 -9.47 -3.34 13.97
N GLU A 56 -10.11 -2.24 14.34
CA GLU A 56 -10.56 -2.00 15.71
C GLU A 56 -11.75 -2.90 16.10
N THR A 57 -12.66 -3.18 15.17
CA THR A 57 -13.76 -4.14 15.36
C THR A 57 -13.21 -5.55 15.62
N ALA A 58 -12.24 -6.00 14.82
CA ALA A 58 -11.61 -7.32 15.00
C ALA A 58 -10.88 -7.43 16.35
N LYS A 59 -10.20 -6.36 16.80
CA LYS A 59 -9.59 -6.31 18.13
C LYS A 59 -10.65 -6.40 19.24
N ALA A 60 -11.74 -5.66 19.12
CA ALA A 60 -12.82 -5.66 20.10
C ALA A 60 -13.49 -7.05 20.20
N LEU A 61 -13.79 -7.69 19.07
CA LEU A 61 -14.34 -9.05 19.02
C LEU A 61 -13.38 -10.08 19.63
N LYS A 62 -12.07 -9.96 19.36
CA LYS A 62 -11.05 -10.81 19.97
C LYS A 62 -10.97 -10.62 21.49
N ALA A 63 -11.15 -9.39 21.98
CA ALA A 63 -11.19 -9.12 23.41
C ALA A 63 -12.49 -9.65 24.07
N ALA A 64 -13.63 -9.51 23.40
CA ALA A 64 -14.92 -10.04 23.87
C ALA A 64 -14.88 -11.58 23.96
N THR A 65 -14.46 -12.27 22.90
CA THR A 65 -14.28 -13.74 22.90
C THR A 65 -13.34 -14.22 24.01
N ALA A 66 -12.25 -13.48 24.28
CA ALA A 66 -11.33 -13.82 25.37
C ALA A 66 -11.96 -13.67 26.76
N ARG A 67 -12.81 -12.65 26.97
CA ARG A 67 -13.57 -12.46 28.22
C ARG A 67 -14.60 -13.58 28.40
N GLU A 68 -15.32 -13.95 27.35
CA GLU A 68 -16.30 -15.03 27.36
C GLU A 68 -15.69 -16.40 27.62
N LYS A 69 -14.53 -16.71 27.02
CA LYS A 69 -13.79 -17.94 27.34
C LYS A 69 -13.36 -18.00 28.80
N LYS A 70 -13.05 -16.85 29.41
CA LYS A 70 -12.70 -16.77 30.84
C LYS A 70 -13.91 -16.96 31.76
N THR A 71 -15.11 -16.56 31.34
CA THR A 71 -16.35 -16.75 32.12
C THR A 71 -17.01 -18.13 31.89
N ARG A 72 -16.92 -18.68 30.68
CA ARG A 72 -17.45 -20.01 30.29
C ARG A 72 -16.62 -21.20 30.75
N ALA A 73 -15.47 -20.99 31.39
CA ALA A 73 -14.78 -22.05 32.13
C ALA A 73 -15.64 -22.66 33.27
N LYS A 74 -16.87 -22.16 33.50
CA LYS A 74 -17.79 -22.64 34.52
C LYS A 74 -19.06 -23.35 33.98
N GLU A 75 -19.49 -23.17 32.73
CA GLU A 75 -20.73 -23.80 32.22
C GLU A 75 -20.67 -24.08 30.70
N LYS A 76 -21.13 -25.28 30.29
CA LYS A 76 -21.32 -25.70 28.89
C LYS A 76 -22.70 -25.24 28.40
N ASN A 77 -22.78 -24.36 27.40
CA ASN A 77 -23.27 -24.64 26.03
C ASN A 77 -23.58 -23.33 25.23
N ASP A 78 -23.77 -23.51 23.92
CA ASP A 78 -24.21 -22.60 22.83
C ASP A 78 -23.21 -21.60 22.25
N GLU A 79 -22.87 -21.77 20.97
CA GLU A 79 -22.13 -20.82 20.13
C GLU A 79 -22.98 -19.57 19.84
N VAL A 80 -23.00 -18.63 20.78
CA VAL A 80 -23.47 -17.27 20.50
C VAL A 80 -22.29 -16.51 19.90
N GLN A 81 -22.42 -16.01 18.67
CA GLN A 81 -21.43 -15.08 18.13
C GLN A 81 -21.39 -13.84 19.02
N PRO A 82 -20.20 -13.42 19.50
CA PRO A 82 -20.09 -12.26 20.39
C PRO A 82 -20.56 -11.02 19.64
N THR A 83 -21.63 -10.41 20.15
CA THR A 83 -22.15 -9.14 19.64
C THR A 83 -21.51 -7.99 20.39
N LEU A 84 -21.04 -6.97 19.66
CA LEU A 84 -20.41 -5.79 20.27
C LEU A 84 -21.44 -4.96 21.04
N THR A 85 -21.10 -4.60 22.27
CA THR A 85 -21.90 -3.69 23.09
C THR A 85 -21.90 -2.26 22.52
N ALA A 86 -22.88 -1.44 22.92
CA ALA A 86 -22.91 -0.03 22.53
C ALA A 86 -21.65 0.74 22.95
N ALA A 87 -21.10 0.43 24.13
CA ALA A 87 -19.86 1.03 24.62
C ALA A 87 -18.64 0.66 23.76
N GLU A 88 -18.56 -0.59 23.29
CA GLU A 88 -17.48 -1.05 22.39
C GLU A 88 -17.58 -0.40 21.01
N LYS A 89 -18.80 -0.22 20.48
CA LYS A 89 -19.01 0.53 19.22
C LYS A 89 -18.56 1.98 19.35
N LEU A 90 -18.92 2.66 20.44
CA LEU A 90 -18.46 4.03 20.72
C LEU A 90 -16.93 4.12 20.88
N TYR A 91 -16.31 3.10 21.47
CA TYR A 91 -14.85 3.03 21.57
C TYR A 91 -14.20 2.90 20.19
N ILE A 92 -14.73 2.01 19.33
CA ILE A 92 -14.27 1.83 17.94
C ILE A 92 -14.38 3.17 17.19
N ASP A 93 -15.52 3.85 17.26
CA ASP A 93 -15.71 5.16 16.62
C ASP A 93 -14.68 6.19 17.08
N ARG A 94 -14.38 6.22 18.38
CA ARG A 94 -13.34 7.10 18.93
C ARG A 94 -11.95 6.77 18.38
N GLN A 95 -11.60 5.48 18.27
CA GLN A 95 -10.32 5.05 17.73
C GLN A 95 -10.19 5.38 16.25
N VAL A 96 -11.26 5.20 15.47
CA VAL A 96 -11.32 5.57 14.05
C VAL A 96 -11.11 7.07 13.89
N ARG A 97 -11.86 7.91 14.62
CA ARG A 97 -11.69 9.38 14.59
C ARG A 97 -10.27 9.81 15.00
N ALA A 98 -9.72 9.20 16.04
CA ALA A 98 -8.36 9.51 16.50
C ALA A 98 -7.31 9.14 15.43
N TYR A 99 -7.53 8.06 14.68
CA TYR A 99 -6.66 7.72 13.57
C TYR A 99 -6.81 8.69 12.39
N LEU A 100 -8.04 9.03 11.99
CA LEU A 100 -8.26 9.98 10.89
C LEU A 100 -7.67 11.36 11.20
N ALA A 101 -7.66 11.77 12.48
CA ALA A 101 -6.95 12.96 12.91
C ALA A 101 -5.43 12.87 12.70
N LEU A 102 -4.82 11.71 13.00
CA LEU A 102 -3.40 11.46 12.71
C LEU A 102 -3.12 11.47 11.19
N ASP A 103 -4.05 10.95 10.39
CA ASP A 103 -3.95 10.91 8.93
C ASP A 103 -4.01 12.30 8.29
N GLY A 104 -5.00 13.12 8.71
CA GLY A 104 -5.08 14.52 8.31
C GLY A 104 -3.91 15.37 8.83
N PHE A 105 -3.39 15.03 10.01
CA PHE A 105 -2.16 15.64 10.53
C PHE A 105 -0.96 15.32 9.62
N ARG A 106 -0.79 14.05 9.25
CA ARG A 106 0.29 13.54 8.40
C ARG A 106 0.33 14.22 7.02
N TYR A 107 -0.79 14.26 6.31
CA TYR A 107 -0.81 14.72 4.92
C TYR A 107 -1.10 16.21 4.76
N GLY A 108 -1.74 16.86 5.74
CA GLY A 108 -2.13 18.27 5.64
C GLY A 108 -1.42 19.16 6.66
N THR A 109 -1.72 18.94 7.94
CA THR A 109 -1.33 19.89 9.00
C THR A 109 0.18 19.97 9.18
N LEU A 110 0.87 18.84 9.23
CA LEU A 110 2.30 18.79 9.51
C LEU A 110 3.15 19.35 8.35
N PRO A 111 2.95 18.96 7.08
CA PRO A 111 3.65 19.59 5.96
C PRO A 111 3.45 21.11 5.90
N ALA A 112 2.23 21.59 6.16
CA ALA A 112 1.95 23.03 6.21
C ALA A 112 2.76 23.75 7.28
N ARG A 113 2.84 23.21 8.50
CA ARG A 113 3.66 23.76 9.60
C ARG A 113 5.15 23.76 9.28
N VAL A 114 5.65 22.70 8.65
CA VAL A 114 7.06 22.61 8.26
C VAL A 114 7.38 23.69 7.22
N ARG A 115 6.50 23.91 6.23
CA ARG A 115 6.66 24.99 5.25
C ARG A 115 6.60 26.39 5.90
N GLU A 116 5.65 26.61 6.81
CA GLU A 116 5.54 27.89 7.55
C GLU A 116 6.81 28.20 8.35
N ARG A 117 7.40 27.19 9.01
CA ARG A 117 8.68 27.37 9.73
C ARG A 117 9.84 27.64 8.78
N ALA A 118 9.86 26.98 7.62
CA ALA A 118 10.87 27.22 6.59
C ALA A 118 10.81 28.66 6.07
N THR A 119 9.61 29.17 5.78
CA THR A 119 9.42 30.55 5.29
C THR A 119 9.73 31.59 6.37
N ALA A 120 9.30 31.36 7.62
CA ALA A 120 9.62 32.24 8.74
C ALA A 120 11.14 32.34 9.00
N THR A 121 11.85 31.22 8.88
CA THR A 121 13.32 31.18 9.04
C THR A 121 14.03 31.88 7.87
N ALA A 122 13.54 31.70 6.64
CA ALA A 122 14.06 32.38 5.45
C ALA A 122 13.91 33.91 5.55
N ALA A 123 12.81 34.40 6.14
CA ALA A 123 12.60 35.83 6.36
C ALA A 123 13.50 36.44 7.45
N ALA A 124 14.02 35.61 8.37
CA ALA A 124 14.76 36.06 9.55
C ALA A 124 16.30 35.99 9.40
N ALA A 125 16.85 35.21 8.47
CA ALA A 125 18.29 34.91 8.42
C ALA A 125 18.98 35.33 7.10
N ALA A 126 20.10 36.07 7.22
CA ALA A 126 20.98 36.44 6.11
C ALA A 126 22.13 35.44 5.86
N LYS A 127 22.29 34.37 6.65
CA LYS A 127 23.23 33.25 6.45
C LYS A 127 23.06 32.19 7.55
N ALA A 128 22.92 30.93 7.12
CA ALA A 128 22.95 29.65 7.86
C ALA A 128 21.61 29.04 8.33
N ASP A 129 21.34 27.84 7.79
CA ASP A 129 20.31 26.84 8.15
C ASP A 129 18.83 27.23 7.97
N VAL A 130 18.47 27.57 6.73
CA VAL A 130 17.10 27.85 6.30
C VAL A 130 16.40 26.52 6.02
N GLY A 131 15.60 26.04 6.99
CA GLY A 131 14.82 24.83 6.81
C GLY A 131 13.64 24.76 7.78
N GLY A 132 12.56 24.11 7.36
CA GLY A 132 11.53 23.67 8.31
C GLY A 132 12.13 22.64 9.28
N TYR A 133 11.42 22.32 10.34
CA TYR A 133 11.83 21.29 11.30
C TYR A 133 10.62 20.65 11.96
N LEU A 134 10.82 19.49 12.58
CA LEU A 134 9.81 18.83 13.41
C LEU A 134 10.05 19.12 14.88
N GLU A 135 8.96 19.36 15.62
CA GLU A 135 8.98 19.31 17.07
C GLU A 135 8.85 17.86 17.57
N LYS A 136 9.27 17.61 18.81
CA LYS A 136 9.26 16.26 19.39
C LYS A 136 7.88 15.59 19.33
N ASP A 137 6.84 16.32 19.73
CA ASP A 137 5.47 15.79 19.75
C ASP A 137 4.92 15.51 18.34
N GLU A 138 5.42 16.23 17.33
CA GLU A 138 5.05 16.01 15.94
C GLU A 138 5.69 14.74 15.40
N LEU A 139 6.97 14.49 15.71
CA LEU A 139 7.64 13.23 15.37
C LEU A 139 6.99 12.04 16.09
N VAL A 140 6.56 12.20 17.34
CA VAL A 140 5.85 11.16 18.09
C VAL A 140 4.50 10.85 17.44
N GLN A 141 3.69 11.87 17.09
CA GLN A 141 2.42 11.66 16.39
C GLN A 141 2.62 11.01 15.01
N LEU A 142 3.66 11.42 14.29
CA LEU A 142 4.02 10.82 13.00
C LEU A 142 4.38 9.33 13.14
N MET A 143 5.08 8.96 14.22
CA MET A 143 5.38 7.57 14.53
C MET A 143 4.12 6.80 14.95
N GLU A 144 3.21 7.41 15.71
CA GLU A 144 1.93 6.80 16.08
C GLU A 144 1.06 6.53 14.85
N TRP A 145 1.01 7.47 13.91
CA TRP A 145 0.37 7.28 12.61
C TRP A 145 0.99 6.07 11.88
N LYS A 146 2.31 6.04 11.72
CA LYS A 146 3.04 4.95 11.04
C LYS A 146 2.72 3.57 11.63
N LEU A 147 2.72 3.45 12.95
CA LEU A 147 2.45 2.18 13.65
C LEU A 147 1.00 1.73 13.54
N LYS A 148 0.06 2.65 13.35
CA LYS A 148 -1.35 2.32 13.11
C LYS A 148 -1.62 2.00 11.65
N HIS A 149 -0.94 2.69 10.73
CA HIS A 149 -1.06 2.55 9.27
C HIS A 149 -0.46 1.21 8.79
N GLY A 150 0.77 0.89 9.22
CA GLY A 150 1.48 -0.33 8.81
C GLY A 150 1.57 -1.42 9.88
N VAL A 151 2.64 -2.22 9.81
CA VAL A 151 2.96 -3.29 10.78
C VAL A 151 3.28 -2.70 12.15
N TYR A 152 2.57 -3.18 13.17
CA TYR A 152 2.68 -2.67 14.53
C TYR A 152 3.99 -3.13 15.22
N ARG A 153 4.90 -2.17 15.46
CA ARG A 153 6.19 -2.36 16.16
C ARG A 153 6.33 -1.40 17.36
N PRO A 154 5.74 -1.73 18.52
CA PRO A 154 5.58 -0.79 19.64
C PRO A 154 6.90 -0.31 20.26
N THR A 155 7.96 -1.11 20.15
CA THR A 155 9.29 -0.78 20.70
C THR A 155 9.89 0.48 20.08
N LEU A 156 9.55 0.79 18.82
CA LEU A 156 10.06 1.96 18.11
C LEU A 156 9.57 3.28 18.73
N LEU A 157 8.33 3.31 19.23
CA LEU A 157 7.76 4.52 19.80
C LEU A 157 8.49 4.95 21.07
N GLY A 158 8.90 3.99 21.91
CA GLY A 158 9.72 4.26 23.09
C GLY A 158 11.09 4.85 22.75
N LEU A 159 11.73 4.35 21.68
CA LEU A 159 13.01 4.88 21.21
C LEU A 159 12.85 6.32 20.69
N VAL A 160 11.84 6.59 19.87
CA VAL A 160 11.56 7.94 19.35
C VAL A 160 11.32 8.91 20.49
N ARG A 161 10.50 8.54 21.49
CA ARG A 161 10.23 9.37 22.69
C ARG A 161 11.46 9.64 23.54
N SER A 162 12.48 8.78 23.48
CA SER A 162 13.73 8.96 24.23
C SER A 162 14.68 10.02 23.63
N ASN A 163 14.45 10.46 22.39
CA ASN A 163 15.30 11.50 21.79
C ASN A 163 15.04 12.88 22.45
N PRO A 164 16.08 13.69 22.70
CA PRO A 164 15.93 15.08 23.14
C PRO A 164 15.23 15.95 22.09
N ALA A 165 14.41 16.92 22.52
CA ALA A 165 13.67 17.80 21.61
C ALA A 165 14.60 18.62 20.70
N GLU A 166 15.65 19.22 21.27
CA GLU A 166 16.66 19.98 20.52
C GLU A 166 17.38 19.13 19.46
N LEU A 167 17.63 17.85 19.77
CA LEU A 167 18.24 16.93 18.80
C LEU A 167 17.31 16.69 17.62
N ILE A 168 16.02 16.45 17.87
CA ILE A 168 15.01 16.26 16.82
C ILE A 168 14.92 17.49 15.94
N ARG A 169 14.79 18.68 16.53
CA ARG A 169 14.72 19.94 15.79
C ARG A 169 15.95 20.12 14.90
N ARG A 170 17.15 20.08 15.48
CA ARG A 170 18.41 20.30 14.74
C ARG A 170 18.59 19.27 13.62
N THR A 171 18.36 17.99 13.90
CA THR A 171 18.56 16.94 12.92
C THR A 171 17.55 17.03 11.77
N THR A 172 16.28 17.28 12.07
CA THR A 172 15.25 17.42 11.02
C THR A 172 15.46 18.67 10.20
N ALA A 173 15.85 19.80 10.81
CA ALA A 173 16.23 21.02 10.09
C ALA A 173 17.37 20.75 9.09
N SER A 174 18.46 20.15 9.57
CA SER A 174 19.61 19.80 8.72
C SER A 174 19.23 18.85 7.58
N ALA A 175 18.40 17.84 7.86
CA ALA A 175 17.95 16.89 6.83
C ALA A 175 17.06 17.56 5.78
N PHE A 176 16.20 18.50 6.17
CA PHE A 176 15.30 19.22 5.27
C PHE A 176 16.06 20.23 4.40
N ALA A 177 17.10 20.87 4.94
CA ALA A 177 17.97 21.77 4.18
C ALA A 177 18.78 21.08 3.07
N THR A 178 19.02 19.77 3.18
CA THR A 178 19.76 18.98 2.17
C THR A 178 18.87 18.23 1.19
N VAL A 179 17.54 18.39 1.27
CA VAL A 179 16.64 17.77 0.30
C VAL A 179 16.87 18.40 -1.07
N PRO A 180 17.00 17.60 -2.16
CA PRO A 180 17.07 18.13 -3.51
C PRO A 180 15.87 19.05 -3.81
N VAL A 181 16.17 20.27 -4.25
CA VAL A 181 15.18 21.36 -4.40
C VAL A 181 14.24 21.12 -5.58
N SER A 182 14.70 20.42 -6.62
CA SER A 182 13.92 20.16 -7.84
C SER A 182 13.30 18.76 -7.81
N ASP A 183 12.04 18.65 -8.26
CA ASP A 183 11.42 17.37 -8.55
C ASP A 183 12.00 16.80 -9.86
N PRO A 184 12.61 15.60 -9.86
CA PRO A 184 13.28 15.10 -11.06
C PRO A 184 12.32 14.67 -12.17
N THR A 185 11.00 14.62 -11.92
CA THR A 185 9.99 14.21 -12.92
C THR A 185 10.07 15.01 -14.23
N GLY A 186 10.30 16.32 -14.14
CA GLY A 186 10.43 17.17 -15.33
C GLY A 186 11.66 16.87 -16.19
N GLU A 187 12.80 16.59 -15.55
CA GLU A 187 14.04 16.21 -16.25
C GLU A 187 13.96 14.78 -16.78
N LEU A 188 13.35 13.86 -16.03
CA LEU A 188 13.18 12.46 -16.42
C LEU A 188 12.25 12.28 -17.62
N ALA A 189 11.27 13.18 -17.83
CA ALA A 189 10.31 13.07 -18.93
C ALA A 189 10.95 13.12 -20.32
N PHE A 190 12.14 13.74 -20.43
CA PHE A 190 12.86 13.92 -21.69
C PHE A 190 14.25 13.24 -21.69
N ALA A 191 14.60 12.56 -20.61
CA ALA A 191 15.89 11.90 -20.47
C ALA A 191 15.99 10.66 -21.37
N ASP A 192 17.16 10.47 -21.99
CA ASP A 192 17.53 9.16 -22.53
C ASP A 192 17.95 8.20 -21.40
N ALA A 193 18.21 6.93 -21.74
CA ALA A 193 18.49 5.91 -20.73
C ALA A 193 19.71 6.22 -19.85
N GLU A 194 20.76 6.83 -20.41
CA GLU A 194 21.97 7.20 -19.66
C GLU A 194 21.71 8.42 -18.76
N SER A 195 20.98 9.41 -19.28
CA SER A 195 20.61 10.61 -18.52
C SER A 195 19.62 10.28 -17.40
N GLU A 196 18.72 9.31 -17.59
CA GLU A 196 17.76 8.86 -16.56
C GLU A 196 18.53 8.43 -15.30
N VAL A 197 19.54 7.57 -15.46
CA VAL A 197 20.34 7.08 -14.32
C VAL A 197 21.03 8.23 -13.59
N PHE A 198 21.62 9.17 -14.32
CA PHE A 198 22.29 10.33 -13.73
C PHE A 198 21.33 11.26 -12.96
N VAL A 199 20.16 11.57 -13.54
CA VAL A 199 19.13 12.38 -12.89
C VAL A 199 18.59 11.66 -11.66
N LEU A 200 18.33 10.36 -11.75
CA LEU A 200 17.87 9.55 -10.63
C LEU A 200 18.90 9.55 -9.49
N ASP A 201 20.19 9.37 -9.79
CA ASP A 201 21.25 9.32 -8.77
C ASP A 201 21.49 10.68 -8.11
N SER A 202 21.50 11.76 -8.88
CA SER A 202 21.70 13.12 -8.34
C SER A 202 20.52 13.60 -7.50
N ALA A 203 19.30 13.22 -7.85
CA ALA A 203 18.09 13.57 -7.10
C ALA A 203 17.80 12.63 -5.91
N PHE A 204 18.60 11.58 -5.68
CA PHE A 204 18.41 10.69 -4.54
C PHE A 204 18.76 11.38 -3.22
N PRO A 205 17.84 11.45 -2.21
CA PRO A 205 18.05 12.21 -0.99
C PRO A 205 18.92 11.48 0.05
N LYS A 206 20.07 10.92 -0.37
CA LYS A 206 20.95 10.12 0.50
C LYS A 206 21.45 10.92 1.71
N GLN A 207 21.91 12.14 1.49
CA GLN A 207 22.42 12.99 2.57
C GLN A 207 21.34 13.30 3.61
N SER A 208 20.12 13.61 3.16
CA SER A 208 18.99 13.86 4.07
C SER A 208 18.61 12.62 4.89
N LEU A 209 18.70 11.41 4.29
CA LEU A 209 18.45 10.16 5.02
C LEU A 209 19.54 9.86 6.06
N ASP A 210 20.81 10.03 5.69
CA ASP A 210 21.95 9.79 6.59
C ASP A 210 21.91 10.72 7.81
N ALA A 211 21.51 11.99 7.58
CA ALA A 211 21.29 12.97 8.64
C ALA A 211 20.22 12.52 9.65
N LEU A 212 19.16 11.83 9.23
CA LEU A 212 18.09 11.36 10.11
C LEU A 212 18.40 10.02 10.79
N THR A 213 19.00 9.08 10.05
CA THR A 213 19.16 7.68 10.50
C THR A 213 20.29 7.48 11.51
N SER A 214 21.34 8.31 11.45
CA SER A 214 22.50 8.16 12.33
C SER A 214 22.26 8.67 13.77
N PRO A 215 21.68 9.87 13.99
CA PRO A 215 21.57 10.44 15.34
C PRO A 215 20.27 10.12 16.08
N LEU A 216 19.17 9.77 15.39
CA LEU A 216 17.86 9.59 16.01
C LEU A 216 17.59 8.12 16.33
N ARG A 217 17.39 7.82 17.61
CA ARG A 217 17.02 6.46 18.06
C ARG A 217 15.63 6.10 17.56
N GLY A 218 15.50 4.89 17.02
CA GLY A 218 14.23 4.39 16.47
C GLY A 218 13.91 4.90 15.06
N VAL A 219 14.82 5.64 14.42
CA VAL A 219 14.69 6.14 13.06
C VAL A 219 15.62 5.37 12.13
N GLY A 220 15.07 4.36 11.43
CA GLY A 220 15.75 3.70 10.30
C GLY A 220 15.33 4.32 8.96
N PRO A 221 15.83 3.80 7.82
CA PRO A 221 15.52 4.33 6.48
C PRO A 221 14.04 4.54 6.22
N ALA A 222 13.18 3.60 6.64
CA ALA A 222 11.74 3.75 6.47
C ALA A 222 11.12 4.88 7.31
N THR A 223 11.64 5.17 8.50
CA THR A 223 11.15 6.30 9.31
C THR A 223 11.77 7.61 8.85
N ALA A 224 13.03 7.59 8.40
CA ALA A 224 13.67 8.74 7.78
C ALA A 224 12.94 9.18 6.51
N SER A 225 12.59 8.26 5.61
CA SER A 225 11.79 8.57 4.41
C SER A 225 10.41 9.14 4.76
N LEU A 226 9.79 8.68 5.86
CA LEU A 226 8.51 9.23 6.33
C LEU A 226 8.68 10.69 6.77
N ILE A 227 9.76 10.99 7.50
CA ILE A 227 10.09 12.35 7.96
C ILE A 227 10.37 13.26 6.75
N LEU A 228 11.16 12.79 5.77
CA LEU A 228 11.48 13.57 4.57
C LEU A 228 10.26 13.91 3.73
N SER A 229 9.33 12.98 3.56
CA SER A 229 8.13 13.23 2.76
C SER A 229 7.13 14.22 3.42
N VAL A 230 7.40 14.69 4.64
CA VAL A 230 6.68 15.82 5.24
C VAL A 230 7.22 17.14 4.68
N ALA A 231 8.53 17.20 4.43
CA ALA A 231 9.22 18.41 4.01
C ALA A 231 9.22 18.60 2.49
N THR A 232 9.05 17.52 1.72
CA THR A 232 9.02 17.56 0.26
C THR A 232 8.01 16.58 -0.31
N GLU A 233 7.47 16.91 -1.48
CA GLU A 233 6.58 16.05 -2.27
C GLU A 233 7.35 15.08 -3.18
N SER A 234 8.67 15.27 -3.34
CA SER A 234 9.53 14.45 -4.20
C SER A 234 10.16 13.23 -3.51
N ALA A 235 10.12 13.17 -2.17
CA ALA A 235 10.63 12.02 -1.42
C ALA A 235 9.49 11.06 -1.06
N PRO A 236 9.42 9.84 -1.63
CA PRO A 236 8.42 8.87 -1.23
C PRO A 236 8.68 8.32 0.17
N PHE A 237 7.61 8.06 0.91
CA PHE A 237 7.68 7.26 2.12
C PHE A 237 7.89 5.79 1.74
N TYR A 238 8.89 5.16 2.38
CA TYR A 238 9.07 3.71 2.31
C TYR A 238 7.98 2.98 3.12
N SER A 239 6.79 2.87 2.54
CA SER A 239 5.70 2.06 3.06
C SER A 239 5.75 0.63 2.50
N ASP A 240 5.19 -0.32 3.24
CA ASP A 240 5.09 -1.71 2.79
C ASP A 240 4.21 -1.82 1.54
N ASP A 241 3.11 -1.06 1.50
CA ASP A 241 2.11 -1.14 0.43
C ASP A 241 2.67 -0.62 -0.90
N VAL A 242 3.41 0.51 -0.88
CA VAL A 242 4.07 1.04 -2.07
C VAL A 242 5.15 0.07 -2.56
N PHE A 243 5.92 -0.52 -1.65
CA PHE A 243 6.96 -1.48 -2.03
C PHE A 243 6.38 -2.76 -2.63
N LEU A 244 5.31 -3.29 -2.03
CA LEU A 244 4.60 -4.45 -2.55
C LEU A 244 4.06 -4.17 -3.96
N TRP A 245 3.46 -3.00 -4.17
CA TRP A 245 2.91 -2.64 -5.47
C TRP A 245 4.00 -2.40 -6.52
N LEU A 246 4.93 -1.47 -6.27
CA LEU A 246 5.84 -0.97 -7.30
C LEU A 246 7.12 -1.78 -7.47
N CYS A 247 7.61 -2.42 -6.39
CA CYS A 247 8.88 -3.14 -6.43
C CYS A 247 8.71 -4.66 -6.50
N VAL A 248 7.61 -5.18 -5.95
CA VAL A 248 7.33 -6.63 -5.93
C VAL A 248 6.26 -7.00 -6.98
N GLY A 249 5.47 -6.05 -7.49
CA GLY A 249 4.44 -6.33 -8.49
C GLY A 249 3.19 -6.99 -7.91
N ILE A 250 2.87 -6.72 -6.63
CA ILE A 250 1.67 -7.26 -5.97
C ILE A 250 0.57 -6.22 -5.97
N PHE A 251 -0.49 -6.52 -6.71
CA PHE A 251 -1.69 -5.72 -6.84
C PHE A 251 -2.89 -6.64 -7.12
N PRO A 252 -4.14 -6.16 -6.95
CA PRO A 252 -5.32 -6.96 -7.23
C PRO A 252 -5.31 -7.51 -8.66
N PHE A 253 -5.76 -8.75 -8.83
CA PHE A 253 -5.84 -9.45 -10.12
C PHE A 253 -4.50 -9.71 -10.83
N ALA A 254 -3.35 -9.42 -10.22
CA ALA A 254 -2.04 -9.68 -10.79
C ALA A 254 -1.88 -11.15 -11.23
N PRO A 255 -1.39 -11.43 -12.46
CA PRO A 255 -1.05 -12.78 -12.88
C PRO A 255 0.03 -13.36 -11.97
N ALA A 256 -0.02 -14.67 -11.68
CA ALA A 256 0.97 -15.33 -10.83
C ALA A 256 2.43 -15.13 -11.33
N ALA A 257 2.63 -14.98 -12.64
CA ALA A 257 3.93 -14.71 -13.26
C ALA A 257 4.50 -13.33 -12.90
N ALA A 258 3.66 -12.29 -12.79
CA ALA A 258 4.12 -10.93 -12.46
C ALA A 258 4.64 -10.85 -11.00
N ALA A 259 4.08 -11.64 -10.09
CA ALA A 259 4.56 -11.76 -8.71
C ALA A 259 5.91 -12.49 -8.63
N GLU A 260 6.15 -13.49 -9.49
CA GLU A 260 7.40 -14.25 -9.55
C GLU A 260 8.57 -13.39 -10.09
N GLU A 261 8.35 -12.56 -11.12
CA GLU A 261 9.37 -11.64 -11.67
C GLU A 261 9.84 -10.58 -10.66
N GLY A 262 8.93 -10.08 -9.80
CA GLY A 262 9.27 -9.17 -8.70
C GLY A 262 9.94 -9.83 -7.49
N GLY A 263 10.19 -11.15 -7.55
CA GLY A 263 10.79 -11.92 -6.46
C GLY A 263 9.89 -12.05 -5.22
N ALA A 264 8.56 -12.05 -5.39
CA ALA A 264 7.59 -12.14 -4.30
C ALA A 264 7.86 -13.32 -3.37
N SER A 265 8.25 -14.46 -3.92
CA SER A 265 8.51 -15.72 -3.19
C SER A 265 9.62 -15.60 -2.13
N LYS A 266 10.51 -14.59 -2.22
CA LYS A 266 11.52 -14.28 -1.20
C LYS A 266 11.15 -13.07 -0.32
N ARG A 267 10.41 -12.12 -0.88
CA ARG A 267 10.12 -10.82 -0.27
C ARG A 267 8.74 -10.73 0.37
N VAL A 268 7.96 -11.80 0.37
CA VAL A 268 6.61 -11.84 0.96
C VAL A 268 6.49 -13.04 1.89
N ARG A 269 5.93 -12.80 3.07
CA ARG A 269 5.65 -13.83 4.07
C ARG A 269 4.36 -14.58 3.72
N PRO A 270 4.13 -15.78 4.28
CA PRO A 270 2.88 -16.52 4.06
C PRO A 270 1.61 -15.76 4.46
N ASN A 271 1.71 -14.79 5.37
CA ASN A 271 0.59 -13.92 5.77
C ASN A 271 0.38 -12.71 4.84
N GLY A 272 1.13 -12.62 3.73
CA GLY A 272 1.08 -11.51 2.79
C GLY A 272 1.85 -10.25 3.21
N GLU A 273 2.53 -10.25 4.37
CA GLU A 273 3.35 -9.12 4.81
C GLU A 273 4.71 -9.10 4.10
N LEU A 274 5.27 -7.89 3.95
CA LEU A 274 6.57 -7.69 3.34
C LEU A 274 7.70 -8.30 4.20
N ASN A 275 8.64 -8.97 3.54
CA ASN A 275 9.84 -9.57 4.12
C ASN A 275 11.09 -8.88 3.59
N VAL A 276 11.34 -7.66 4.06
CA VAL A 276 12.49 -6.84 3.68
C VAL A 276 13.28 -6.36 4.91
N LYS A 277 14.49 -5.87 4.68
CA LYS A 277 15.38 -5.40 5.76
C LYS A 277 15.12 -3.94 6.15
N TYR A 278 14.39 -3.19 5.33
CA TYR A 278 14.20 -1.75 5.44
C TYR A 278 15.52 -0.97 5.39
N ASN A 279 16.40 -1.34 4.45
CA ASN A 279 17.70 -0.70 4.27
C ASN A 279 17.68 0.36 3.14
N LEU A 280 18.79 1.10 3.01
CA LEU A 280 18.92 2.19 2.03
C LEU A 280 18.84 1.70 0.57
N HIS A 281 19.36 0.51 0.27
CA HIS A 281 19.29 -0.06 -1.08
C HIS A 281 17.84 -0.42 -1.46
N GLU A 282 17.06 -0.99 -0.54
CA GLU A 282 15.65 -1.24 -0.81
C GLU A 282 14.87 0.09 -0.94
N TYR A 283 15.23 1.11 -0.16
CA TYR A 283 14.65 2.44 -0.34
C TYR A 283 14.98 3.05 -1.70
N ARG A 284 16.22 2.87 -2.20
CA ARG A 284 16.63 3.30 -3.54
C ARG A 284 15.73 2.70 -4.62
N LEU A 285 15.48 1.39 -4.55
CA LEU A 285 14.58 0.70 -5.50
C LEU A 285 13.16 1.29 -5.48
N LEU A 286 12.62 1.53 -4.27
CA LEU A 286 11.30 2.16 -4.12
C LEU A 286 11.28 3.58 -4.66
N TRP A 287 12.31 4.37 -4.36
CA TRP A 287 12.45 5.74 -4.84
C TRP A 287 12.42 5.78 -6.37
N GLU A 288 13.23 4.94 -7.03
CA GLU A 288 13.28 4.93 -8.50
C GLU A 288 11.96 4.47 -9.10
N ALA A 289 11.33 3.44 -8.53
CA ALA A 289 10.05 2.94 -9.01
C ALA A 289 8.93 3.99 -8.90
N VAL A 290 8.90 4.76 -7.80
CA VAL A 290 7.96 5.89 -7.64
C VAL A 290 8.24 6.98 -8.68
N GLN A 291 9.50 7.38 -8.87
CA GLN A 291 9.83 8.43 -9.83
C GLN A 291 9.49 8.03 -11.28
N ARG A 292 9.72 6.77 -11.67
CA ARG A 292 9.31 6.24 -12.97
C ARG A 292 7.79 6.27 -13.15
N LEU A 293 7.03 5.85 -12.14
CA LEU A 293 5.56 5.91 -12.18
C LEU A 293 5.06 7.35 -12.34
N ARG A 294 5.57 8.27 -11.52
CA ARG A 294 5.17 9.69 -11.55
C ARG A 294 5.47 10.34 -12.90
N THR A 295 6.67 10.09 -13.44
CA THR A 295 7.08 10.59 -14.76
C THR A 295 6.19 10.04 -15.88
N ARG A 296 5.87 8.74 -15.85
CA ARG A 296 4.98 8.11 -16.83
C ARG A 296 3.57 8.69 -16.80
N LEU A 297 3.00 8.87 -15.61
CA LEU A 297 1.66 9.42 -15.44
C LEU A 297 1.61 10.90 -15.86
N ALA A 298 2.64 11.68 -15.54
CA ALA A 298 2.76 13.07 -15.97
C ALA A 298 2.84 13.19 -17.50
N ALA A 299 3.63 12.34 -18.17
CA ALA A 299 3.77 12.35 -19.63
C ALA A 299 2.48 12.00 -20.40
N ARG A 300 1.50 11.37 -19.73
CA ARG A 300 0.20 11.03 -20.32
C ARG A 300 -0.91 12.01 -19.93
N SER A 301 -0.62 13.03 -19.14
CA SER A 301 -1.58 14.10 -18.88
C SER A 301 -1.78 14.91 -20.16
N SER A 302 -3.02 14.96 -20.66
CA SER A 302 -3.42 15.86 -21.75
C SER A 302 -3.63 17.30 -21.27
N ASP A 303 -3.75 17.50 -19.95
CA ASP A 303 -3.89 18.80 -19.32
C ASP A 303 -2.54 19.27 -18.78
N ALA A 304 -1.98 20.31 -19.42
CA ALA A 304 -0.74 20.94 -19.02
C ALA A 304 -0.84 21.70 -17.68
N ASN A 305 -2.07 21.90 -17.16
CA ASN A 305 -2.32 22.56 -15.89
C ASN A 305 -2.70 21.59 -14.76
N ALA A 306 -2.80 20.29 -15.03
CA ALA A 306 -3.07 19.32 -13.97
C ALA A 306 -1.87 19.23 -13.02
N ASP A 307 -2.15 19.24 -11.71
CA ASP A 307 -1.12 19.08 -10.71
C ASP A 307 -0.41 17.74 -10.90
N PRO A 308 0.93 17.69 -10.83
CA PRO A 308 1.67 16.47 -11.00
C PRO A 308 1.34 15.49 -9.86
N VAL A 309 1.25 14.21 -10.19
CA VAL A 309 1.04 13.14 -9.19
C VAL A 309 2.13 13.23 -8.12
N SER A 310 1.73 13.46 -6.86
CA SER A 310 2.67 13.57 -5.74
C SER A 310 3.09 12.20 -5.23
N CYS A 311 4.21 12.11 -4.51
CA CYS A 311 4.58 10.88 -3.81
C CYS A 311 3.52 10.43 -2.78
N ALA A 312 2.81 11.39 -2.17
CA ALA A 312 1.73 11.11 -1.23
C ALA A 312 0.51 10.49 -1.92
N ASP A 313 0.23 10.85 -3.17
CA ASP A 313 -0.86 10.23 -3.93
C ASP A 313 -0.52 8.79 -4.30
N VAL A 314 0.73 8.52 -4.68
CA VAL A 314 1.22 7.15 -4.91
C VAL A 314 1.07 6.30 -3.65
N GLU A 315 1.41 6.86 -2.48
CA GLU A 315 1.23 6.21 -1.19
C GLU A 315 -0.24 5.84 -0.91
N LYS A 316 -1.16 6.79 -1.12
CA LYS A 316 -2.60 6.58 -0.92
C LYS A 316 -3.17 5.55 -1.89
N VAL A 317 -2.79 5.59 -3.17
CA VAL A 317 -3.23 4.62 -4.18
C VAL A 317 -2.72 3.22 -3.84
N ALA A 318 -1.46 3.09 -3.42
CA ALA A 318 -0.90 1.81 -2.98
C ALA A 318 -1.71 1.23 -1.79
N PHE A 319 -2.07 2.07 -0.83
CA PHE A 319 -2.92 1.65 0.30
C PHE A 319 -4.31 1.19 -0.16
N VAL A 320 -4.92 1.90 -1.12
CA VAL A 320 -6.23 1.51 -1.69
C VAL A 320 -6.13 0.18 -2.42
N LEU A 321 -5.12 -0.02 -3.25
CA LEU A 321 -4.89 -1.28 -3.96
C LEU A 321 -4.67 -2.45 -3.00
N ARG A 322 -3.92 -2.23 -1.91
CA ARG A 322 -3.72 -3.23 -0.86
C ARG A 322 -5.03 -3.64 -0.18
N HIS A 323 -5.98 -2.72 -0.10
CA HIS A 323 -7.24 -2.86 0.60
C HIS A 323 -8.44 -2.66 -0.34
N ILE A 324 -8.34 -3.19 -1.56
CA ILE A 324 -9.33 -2.95 -2.62
C ILE A 324 -10.73 -3.42 -2.19
N ASP A 325 -10.83 -4.48 -1.40
CA ASP A 325 -12.07 -5.04 -0.84
C ASP A 325 -12.72 -4.15 0.24
N ALA A 326 -11.98 -3.17 0.77
CA ALA A 326 -12.46 -2.18 1.71
C ALA A 326 -12.72 -0.81 1.05
N SER A 327 -12.40 -0.66 -0.24
CA SER A 327 -12.44 0.62 -0.95
C SER A 327 -13.78 0.94 -1.61
N GLY A 328 -14.69 -0.04 -1.68
CA GLY A 328 -15.93 0.08 -2.45
C GLY A 328 -15.70 0.12 -3.96
N TYR A 329 -14.52 -0.30 -4.45
CA TYR A 329 -14.24 -0.48 -5.87
C TYR A 329 -15.07 -1.68 -6.38
N SER A 330 -16.14 -1.38 -7.12
CA SER A 330 -16.91 -2.38 -7.83
C SER A 330 -16.07 -2.88 -9.00
N VAL A 331 -15.69 -4.15 -8.99
CA VAL A 331 -15.08 -4.82 -10.14
C VAL A 331 -16.20 -5.02 -11.17
N GLY A 332 -16.55 -3.99 -11.94
CA GLY A 332 -17.79 -4.04 -12.73
C GLY A 332 -18.15 -2.92 -13.70
N ASP A 333 -17.26 -1.97 -14.03
CA ASP A 333 -17.51 -0.97 -15.11
C ASP A 333 -16.65 -1.23 -16.36
N GLY A 334 -16.52 -2.51 -16.73
CA GLY A 334 -16.20 -2.95 -18.09
C GLY A 334 -17.45 -3.51 -18.77
N PRO A 335 -17.55 -3.53 -20.11
CA PRO A 335 -18.80 -3.79 -20.81
C PRO A 335 -19.37 -5.15 -20.41
N ALA A 336 -20.63 -5.12 -20.00
CA ALA A 336 -21.39 -6.27 -19.55
C ALA A 336 -21.25 -7.45 -20.52
N SER A 337 -20.67 -8.55 -20.04
CA SER A 337 -21.08 -9.87 -20.51
C SER A 337 -20.90 -10.95 -19.42
N ALA A 338 -22.06 -11.38 -18.93
CA ALA A 338 -22.42 -12.70 -18.42
C ALA A 338 -21.61 -13.31 -17.27
N GLN A 339 -22.22 -13.35 -16.07
CA GLN A 339 -22.81 -14.60 -15.54
C GLN A 339 -23.55 -14.35 -14.20
N GLU A 340 -24.85 -14.04 -14.30
CA GLU A 340 -25.89 -14.67 -13.47
C GLU A 340 -26.70 -15.48 -14.50
N VAL A 341 -27.12 -16.73 -14.33
CA VAL A 341 -27.87 -17.43 -13.28
C VAL A 341 -27.60 -18.93 -13.57
N GLU A 342 -27.44 -19.85 -12.61
CA GLU A 342 -28.56 -20.63 -12.12
C GLU A 342 -28.13 -21.54 -10.96
N GLY A 343 -28.91 -21.50 -9.89
CA GLY A 343 -28.71 -22.32 -8.71
C GLY A 343 -29.51 -23.61 -8.74
N THR A 344 -29.45 -24.26 -7.57
CA THR A 344 -30.37 -25.25 -7.02
C THR A 344 -30.05 -26.72 -7.32
N LYS A 345 -29.63 -27.44 -6.27
CA LYS A 345 -30.48 -28.49 -5.67
C LYS A 345 -29.98 -28.93 -4.29
N ARG A 346 -30.80 -28.61 -3.29
CA ARG A 346 -30.86 -29.29 -1.98
C ARG A 346 -31.62 -30.62 -2.11
N LYS A 347 -31.40 -31.48 -1.10
CA LYS A 347 -32.32 -32.41 -0.38
C LYS A 347 -31.88 -33.88 -0.44
N PRO A 348 -32.36 -34.76 0.46
CA PRO A 348 -32.76 -34.58 1.88
C PRO A 348 -32.20 -35.70 2.81
N ASP A 349 -32.40 -35.56 4.12
CA ASP A 349 -32.32 -36.67 5.11
C ASP A 349 -33.47 -37.67 4.95
N GLN A 350 -33.19 -38.98 5.11
CA GLN A 350 -33.90 -39.87 6.06
C GLN A 350 -33.30 -41.29 6.12
N ASP A 351 -33.26 -41.79 7.36
CA ASP A 351 -33.05 -43.13 7.95
C ASP A 351 -33.04 -44.38 7.04
N VAL A 352 -32.20 -45.38 7.37
CA VAL A 352 -32.62 -46.67 7.99
C VAL A 352 -31.39 -47.51 8.42
N GLN A 353 -31.53 -48.04 9.63
CA GLN A 353 -30.84 -49.06 10.43
C GLN A 353 -29.98 -50.19 9.80
N ALA A 354 -28.99 -50.57 10.63
CA ALA A 354 -28.57 -51.94 11.04
C ALA A 354 -27.75 -52.82 10.08
N GLY A 355 -26.69 -53.43 10.66
CA GLY A 355 -26.02 -54.60 10.10
C GLY A 355 -24.57 -54.72 10.55
N GLU A 356 -24.32 -55.52 11.58
CA GLU A 356 -23.00 -56.04 11.96
C GLU A 356 -22.29 -56.75 10.80
N GLU A 357 -20.95 -56.70 10.74
CA GLU A 357 -20.05 -57.88 10.73
C GLU A 357 -18.57 -57.52 10.41
N ARG A 358 -17.77 -57.60 11.47
CA ARG A 358 -16.48 -58.33 11.65
C ARG A 358 -15.53 -58.64 10.47
N SER A 359 -14.22 -58.59 10.83
CA SER A 359 -13.03 -59.22 10.20
C SER A 359 -12.48 -58.49 8.97
N GLU A 360 -11.19 -58.23 8.76
CA GLU A 360 -9.98 -58.93 9.19
C GLU A 360 -8.79 -58.00 8.80
N ARG A 361 -7.93 -57.57 9.73
CA ARG A 361 -6.64 -56.95 9.38
C ARG A 361 -5.50 -57.79 9.93
N SER A 362 -4.97 -58.58 9.00
CA SER A 362 -3.79 -59.41 9.14
C SER A 362 -2.56 -58.57 9.48
N SER A 363 -1.92 -59.01 10.55
CA SER A 363 -0.56 -58.72 10.97
C SER A 363 0.47 -58.88 9.85
N LYS A 364 1.37 -57.91 9.70
CA LYS A 364 2.79 -58.25 9.55
C LYS A 364 3.71 -57.17 10.11
N ARG A 365 4.49 -57.68 11.05
CA ARG A 365 5.54 -57.09 11.87
C ARG A 365 6.87 -57.27 11.15
N ARG A 366 7.87 -56.50 11.61
CA ARG A 366 9.33 -56.56 11.35
C ARG A 366 9.81 -55.49 10.36
N ARG A 367 10.83 -54.71 10.68
CA ARG A 367 11.75 -54.73 11.83
C ARG A 367 12.37 -53.36 11.99
#